data_AF-A0A536DPJ4-F1
#
_entry.id   AF-A0A536DPJ4-F1
#
_cell.length_a   1.000
_cell.length_b   1.000
_cell.length_c   1.000
_cell.angle_alpha   90.00
_cell.angle_beta   90.00
_cell.angle_gamma   90.00
#
_symmetry.space_group_name_H-M   'P 1'
#
loop_
_entity.id
_entity.type
_entity.pdbx_description
1 polymer ?
#
loop_
_entity_poly.entity_id
_entity_poly.type
_entity_poly.pdbx_seq_one_letter_code
_entity_poly.pdbx_strand_id
1 'polypeptide(L)'
;MLLLDVVMPAVGGVPYQHWTYQSLGKGPLSAALQVLENPLRSLQLLVTPFEKVRVGAASFANWLFLPLLSPLVLIAVPSFLERFWSSSPTFWSFHYQYSMLPAPILTFAAIDTCARMRSWWRGRLGGAASIALPVGALAASALLSFGAVQSLAELGNYVSDGTAAQIQGCLDVIPAGASVAATDALVPHLSDRSHIYEVTTNSDTDYIAIDVSTLGTFNPVDTQLRAIINSSLGGGYGVACSKGLTAVLIRGSGSAQLSDQMQHWLGATCLGSACGALP
;
A
#
# COMPACT_ATOMS: atom_id res chain seq x y z
N MET A 1 -27.18 -0.53 6.16
CA MET A 1 -27.33 -1.99 6.14
C MET A 1 -27.65 -2.47 4.75
N LEU A 2 -28.75 -2.04 4.12
CA LEU A 2 -29.15 -2.52 2.78
C LEU A 2 -28.03 -2.50 1.70
N LEU A 3 -27.20 -1.45 1.65
CA LEU A 3 -26.07 -1.41 0.69
C LEU A 3 -24.99 -2.47 0.98
N LEU A 4 -24.46 -2.51 2.21
CA LEU A 4 -23.32 -3.36 2.58
C LEU A 4 -23.73 -4.82 2.79
N ASP A 5 -24.96 -5.06 3.24
CA ASP A 5 -25.44 -6.38 3.65
C ASP A 5 -26.26 -7.07 2.54
N VAL A 6 -26.80 -6.30 1.58
CA VAL A 6 -27.68 -6.85 0.52
C VAL A 6 -27.13 -6.52 -0.88
N VAL A 7 -26.96 -5.25 -1.22
CA VAL A 7 -26.62 -4.85 -2.61
C VAL A 7 -25.20 -5.30 -2.98
N MET A 8 -24.20 -4.96 -2.17
CA MET A 8 -22.81 -5.34 -2.46
C MET A 8 -22.61 -6.85 -2.46
N PRO A 9 -23.15 -7.64 -1.49
CA PRO A 9 -23.04 -9.09 -1.55
C PRO A 9 -23.83 -9.72 -2.70
N ALA A 10 -24.98 -9.17 -3.10
CA ALA A 10 -25.73 -9.67 -4.25
C ALA A 10 -24.97 -9.47 -5.57
N VAL A 11 -24.20 -8.38 -5.70
CA VAL A 11 -23.39 -8.10 -6.89
C VAL A 11 -22.06 -8.87 -6.85
N GLY A 12 -21.37 -8.87 -5.70
CA GLY A 12 -20.04 -9.46 -5.54
C GLY A 12 -20.03 -10.96 -5.24
N GLY A 13 -21.18 -11.57 -4.91
CA GLY A 13 -21.30 -12.98 -4.55
C GLY A 13 -20.71 -13.36 -3.18
N VAL A 14 -20.10 -12.40 -2.47
CA VAL A 14 -19.47 -12.60 -1.15
C VAL A 14 -19.86 -11.46 -0.19
N PRO A 15 -19.88 -11.70 1.13
CA PRO A 15 -20.13 -10.64 2.11
C PRO A 15 -19.14 -9.47 1.95
N TYR A 16 -19.58 -8.25 2.24
CA TYR A 16 -18.72 -7.07 2.16
C TYR A 16 -17.53 -7.18 3.12
N GLN A 17 -16.31 -7.24 2.57
CA GLN A 17 -15.09 -7.50 3.35
C GLN A 17 -14.35 -6.23 3.78
N HIS A 18 -14.71 -5.06 3.25
CA HIS A 18 -13.95 -3.82 3.46
C HIS A 18 -14.47 -2.99 4.65
N TRP A 19 -15.23 -3.58 5.58
CA TRP A 19 -15.57 -2.91 6.83
C TRP A 19 -14.41 -3.02 7.81
N THR A 20 -13.72 -1.91 8.07
CA THR A 20 -12.51 -1.86 8.91
C THR A 20 -12.71 -1.12 10.24
N TYR A 21 -13.95 -0.87 10.65
CA TYR A 21 -14.27 -0.08 11.86
C TYR A 21 -14.84 -0.95 12.99
N GLN A 22 -14.33 -2.18 13.14
CA GLN A 22 -14.84 -3.17 14.08
C GLN A 22 -14.83 -2.65 15.53
N SER A 23 -13.88 -1.76 15.87
CA SER A 23 -13.80 -1.13 17.19
C SER A 23 -14.92 -0.12 17.47
N LEU A 24 -15.57 0.42 16.44
CA LEU A 24 -16.73 1.33 16.57
C LEU A 24 -18.06 0.57 16.44
N GLY A 25 -18.11 -0.52 15.68
CA GLY A 25 -19.31 -1.32 15.55
C GLY A 25 -19.25 -2.29 14.37
N LYS A 26 -20.32 -3.07 14.21
CA LYS A 26 -20.45 -4.07 13.13
C LYS A 26 -20.87 -3.45 11.79
N GLY A 27 -21.33 -2.20 11.80
CA GLY A 27 -21.70 -1.47 10.59
C GLY A 27 -21.92 0.03 10.84
N PRO A 28 -22.26 0.79 9.78
CA PRO A 28 -22.28 2.25 9.81
C PRO A 28 -23.17 2.86 10.90
N LEU A 29 -24.38 2.32 11.07
CA LEU A 29 -25.32 2.82 12.08
C LEU A 29 -24.83 2.56 13.50
N SER A 30 -24.36 1.34 13.79
CA SER A 30 -23.79 1.02 15.11
C SER A 30 -22.54 1.83 15.41
N ALA A 31 -21.70 2.11 14.41
CA ALA A 31 -20.52 2.96 14.58
C ALA A 31 -20.92 4.41 14.90
N ALA A 32 -21.92 4.95 14.20
CA ALA A 32 -22.44 6.29 14.49
C ALA A 32 -23.03 6.38 15.91
N LEU A 33 -23.82 5.39 16.32
CA LEU A 33 -24.36 5.31 17.68
C LEU A 33 -23.24 5.22 18.72
N GLN A 34 -22.22 4.39 18.50
CA GLN A 34 -21.07 4.27 19.40
C GLN A 34 -20.33 5.61 19.59
N VAL A 35 -20.16 6.40 18.52
CA VAL A 35 -19.55 7.74 18.60
C VAL A 35 -20.39 8.70 19.44
N LEU A 36 -21.72 8.62 19.34
CA LEU A 36 -22.64 9.46 20.11
C LEU A 36 -22.76 9.03 21.58
N GLU A 37 -22.84 7.73 21.84
CA GLU A 37 -23.00 7.16 23.18
C GLU A 37 -21.70 7.19 23.99
N ASN A 38 -20.55 7.04 23.33
CA ASN A 38 -19.24 6.89 23.99
C ASN A 38 -18.16 7.79 23.35
N PRO A 39 -18.34 9.13 23.34
CA PRO A 39 -17.46 10.04 22.61
C PRO A 39 -16.00 9.99 23.08
N LEU A 40 -15.77 9.89 24.41
CA LEU A 40 -14.42 9.78 24.96
C LEU A 40 -13.70 8.50 24.48
N ARG A 41 -14.42 7.38 24.41
CA ARG A 41 -13.85 6.12 23.93
C ARG A 41 -13.54 6.19 22.45
N SER A 42 -14.41 6.80 21.65
CA SER A 42 -14.18 6.99 20.22
C SER A 42 -13.01 7.94 19.94
N LEU A 43 -12.81 8.98 20.75
CA LEU A 43 -11.62 9.84 20.66
C LEU A 43 -10.34 9.10 21.06
N GLN A 44 -10.37 8.20 22.05
CA GLN A 44 -9.21 7.37 22.41
C GLN A 44 -8.76 6.47 21.25
N LEU A 45 -9.68 6.01 20.38
CA LEU A 45 -9.33 5.19 19.23
C LEU A 45 -8.49 5.95 18.18
N LEU A 46 -8.55 7.28 18.15
CA LEU A 46 -7.77 8.09 17.21
C LEU A 46 -6.27 8.09 17.55
N VAL A 47 -5.93 7.87 18.82
CA VAL A 47 -4.55 7.92 19.33
C VAL A 47 -4.03 6.55 19.77
N THR A 48 -4.86 5.51 19.63
CA THR A 48 -4.53 4.13 20.01
C THR A 48 -4.58 3.22 18.78
N PRO A 49 -3.49 2.50 18.45
CA PRO A 49 -2.20 2.46 19.15
C PRO A 49 -1.32 3.70 18.87
N PHE A 50 -0.20 3.86 19.58
CA PHE A 50 0.63 5.08 19.56
C PHE A 50 1.19 5.43 18.16
N GLU A 51 1.28 4.45 17.27
CA GLU A 51 1.66 4.60 15.87
C GLU A 51 0.76 5.62 15.15
N LYS A 52 -0.53 5.70 15.50
CA LYS A 52 -1.45 6.71 14.94
C LYS A 52 -1.03 8.13 15.29
N VAL A 53 -0.55 8.34 16.52
CA VAL A 53 0.00 9.63 16.96
C VAL A 53 1.26 9.95 16.16
N ARG A 54 2.13 8.98 15.92
CA ARG A 54 3.35 9.16 15.13
C ARG A 54 3.03 9.59 13.69
N VAL A 55 2.11 8.88 13.02
CA VAL A 55 1.71 9.20 11.63
C VAL A 55 0.98 10.54 11.56
N GLY A 56 0.08 10.80 12.51
CA GLY A 56 -0.60 12.09 12.64
C GLY A 56 0.41 13.23 12.80
N ALA A 57 1.27 13.16 13.81
CA ALA A 57 2.29 14.19 14.08
C ALA A 57 3.24 14.38 12.90
N ALA A 58 3.72 13.30 12.27
CA ALA A 58 4.58 13.38 11.08
C ALA A 58 3.90 14.09 9.90
N SER A 59 2.58 13.88 9.72
CA SER A 59 1.81 14.55 8.67
C SER A 59 1.81 16.07 8.83
N PHE A 60 1.82 16.58 10.07
CA PHE A 60 1.92 18.01 10.37
C PHE A 60 3.37 18.51 10.46
N ALA A 61 4.30 17.66 10.91
CA ALA A 61 5.71 18.00 11.06
C ALA A 61 6.37 18.36 9.71
N ASN A 62 5.94 17.74 8.61
CA ASN A 62 6.31 18.11 7.24
C ASN A 62 6.08 19.61 6.94
N TRP A 63 5.18 20.24 7.67
CA TRP A 63 4.78 21.64 7.49
C TRP A 63 5.10 22.50 8.71
N LEU A 64 6.03 22.08 9.59
CA LEU A 64 6.33 22.74 10.86
C LEU A 64 5.09 23.02 11.72
N PHE A 65 4.07 22.16 11.63
CA PHE A 65 2.78 22.33 12.32
C PHE A 65 2.00 23.60 11.94
N LEU A 66 2.41 24.34 10.90
CA LEU A 66 1.69 25.51 10.39
C LEU A 66 0.22 25.24 10.02
N PRO A 67 -0.17 24.07 9.46
CA PRO A 67 -1.56 23.81 9.13
C PRO A 67 -2.52 23.95 10.32
N LEU A 68 -2.07 23.66 11.54
CA LEU A 68 -2.91 23.73 12.76
C LEU A 68 -3.42 25.14 13.08
N LEU A 69 -2.81 26.17 12.48
CA LEU A 69 -3.15 27.57 12.71
C LEU A 69 -4.08 28.14 11.64
N SER A 70 -4.46 27.34 10.65
CA SER A 70 -5.41 27.71 9.60
C SER A 70 -6.75 27.00 9.80
N PRO A 71 -7.90 27.68 9.62
CA PRO A 71 -9.20 27.02 9.63
C PRO A 71 -9.36 25.98 8.52
N LEU A 72 -8.55 26.03 7.46
CA LEU A 72 -8.56 25.05 6.37
C LEU A 72 -8.22 23.64 6.86
N VAL A 73 -7.54 23.50 8.01
CA VAL A 73 -7.25 22.18 8.60
C VAL A 73 -8.52 21.39 8.92
N LEU A 74 -9.65 22.08 9.18
CA LEU A 74 -10.94 21.44 9.45
C LEU A 74 -11.42 20.61 8.25
N ILE A 75 -11.02 20.96 7.03
CA ILE A 75 -11.35 20.21 5.81
C ILE A 75 -10.63 18.85 5.81
N ALA A 76 -9.46 18.73 6.45
CA ALA A 76 -8.73 17.47 6.56
C ALA A 76 -9.28 16.55 7.66
N VAL A 77 -10.08 17.07 8.60
CA VAL A 77 -10.57 16.31 9.77
C VAL A 77 -11.31 15.03 9.37
N PRO A 78 -12.27 15.03 8.42
CA PRO A 78 -12.95 13.80 8.02
C PRO A 78 -11.99 12.71 7.54
N SER A 79 -10.96 13.10 6.76
CA SER A 79 -9.94 12.16 6.27
C SER A 79 -9.14 11.54 7.40
N PHE A 80 -8.73 12.34 8.40
CA PHE A 80 -8.02 11.82 9.57
C PHE A 80 -8.92 10.95 10.46
N LEU A 81 -10.19 11.30 10.64
CA LEU A 81 -11.14 10.52 11.42
C LEU A 81 -11.39 9.15 10.79
N GLU A 82 -11.72 9.12 9.49
CA GLU A 82 -11.89 7.89 8.71
C GLU A 82 -10.64 7.02 8.84
N ARG A 83 -9.47 7.61 8.57
CA ARG A 83 -8.19 6.91 8.60
C ARG A 83 -7.86 6.34 9.98
N PHE A 84 -8.03 7.12 11.05
CA PHE A 84 -7.58 6.75 12.39
C PHE A 84 -8.62 6.00 13.21
N TRP A 85 -9.89 5.96 12.80
CA TRP A 85 -10.87 5.03 13.37
C TRP A 85 -10.80 3.64 12.77
N SER A 86 -10.16 3.47 11.61
CA SER A 86 -9.89 2.15 11.04
C SER A 86 -9.04 1.29 11.98
N SER A 87 -9.49 0.06 12.20
CA SER A 87 -8.77 -1.00 12.88
C SER A 87 -7.66 -1.59 12.00
N SER A 88 -7.62 -1.31 10.70
CA SER A 88 -6.62 -1.82 9.77
C SER A 88 -5.35 -0.95 9.79
N PRO A 89 -4.16 -1.51 10.11
CA PRO A 89 -2.88 -0.78 10.10
C PRO A 89 -2.52 -0.18 8.75
N THR A 90 -3.04 -0.73 7.65
CA THR A 90 -2.81 -0.21 6.30
C THR A 90 -3.23 1.25 6.16
N PHE A 91 -4.30 1.66 6.82
CA PHE A 91 -4.80 3.03 6.76
C PHE A 91 -3.88 4.01 7.47
N TRP A 92 -3.24 3.62 8.57
CA TRP A 92 -2.44 4.52 9.42
C TRP A 92 -0.97 4.12 9.51
N SER A 93 -0.40 3.59 8.42
CA SER A 93 1.05 3.41 8.27
C SER A 93 1.66 4.44 7.30
N PHE A 94 2.99 4.49 7.26
CA PHE A 94 3.76 5.32 6.31
C PHE A 94 3.90 4.69 4.92
N HIS A 95 3.61 3.39 4.78
CA HIS A 95 3.89 2.62 3.56
C HIS A 95 2.76 2.65 2.54
N TYR A 96 1.63 3.27 2.87
CA TYR A 96 0.45 3.33 1.99
C TYR A 96 0.06 4.78 1.68
N GLN A 97 -0.63 4.92 0.55
CA GLN A 97 -1.03 6.17 -0.08
C GLN A 97 -2.05 7.02 0.70
N TYR A 98 -2.56 6.56 1.85
CA TYR A 98 -3.63 7.26 2.58
C TYR A 98 -3.24 8.66 3.07
N SER A 99 -1.94 8.96 3.17
CA SER A 99 -1.45 10.32 3.46
C SER A 99 -1.56 11.28 2.27
N MET A 100 -1.76 10.80 1.03
CA MET A 100 -1.87 11.64 -0.16
C MET A 100 -3.14 12.49 -0.15
N LEU A 101 -4.23 11.99 0.44
CA LEU A 101 -5.52 12.70 0.48
C LEU A 101 -5.46 13.98 1.35
N PRO A 102 -4.98 13.95 2.61
CA PRO A 102 -4.85 15.16 3.42
C PRO A 102 -3.71 16.08 2.98
N ALA A 103 -2.69 15.58 2.25
CA ALA A 103 -1.51 16.35 1.87
C ALA A 103 -1.82 17.72 1.22
N PRO A 104 -2.61 17.84 0.13
CA PRO A 104 -2.91 19.14 -0.48
C PRO A 104 -3.64 20.08 0.46
N ILE A 105 -4.55 19.56 1.30
CA ILE A 105 -5.28 20.36 2.29
C ILE A 105 -4.31 20.96 3.31
N LEU A 106 -3.38 20.15 3.82
CA LEU A 106 -2.35 20.61 4.75
C LEU A 106 -1.41 21.63 4.10
N THR A 107 -1.05 21.45 2.83
CA THR A 107 -0.27 22.44 2.06
C THR A 107 -0.99 23.79 2.02
N PHE A 108 -2.27 23.82 1.63
CA PHE A 108 -3.05 25.05 1.57
C PHE A 108 -3.25 25.68 2.95
N ALA A 109 -3.47 24.87 3.98
CA ALA A 109 -3.55 25.33 5.36
C ALA A 109 -2.22 25.96 5.83
N ALA A 110 -1.07 25.38 5.48
CA ALA A 110 0.23 25.97 5.79
C ALA A 110 0.44 27.32 5.08
N ILE A 111 0.06 27.41 3.80
CA ILE A 111 0.14 28.65 3.00
C ILE A 111 -0.76 29.74 3.61
N ASP A 112 -2.01 29.40 3.96
CA ASP A 112 -2.96 30.31 4.60
C ASP A 112 -2.43 30.80 5.97
N THR A 113 -1.84 29.91 6.77
CA THR A 113 -1.17 30.30 8.03
C THR A 113 -0.05 31.32 7.79
N CYS A 114 0.83 31.07 6.81
CA CYS A 114 1.90 32.02 6.46
C CYS A 114 1.34 33.39 6.04
N ALA A 115 0.26 33.40 5.24
CA ALA A 115 -0.39 34.63 4.80
C ALA A 115 -1.03 35.40 5.98
N ARG A 116 -1.69 34.71 6.91
CA ARG A 116 -2.30 35.30 8.11
C ARG A 116 -1.27 35.84 9.09
N MET A 117 -0.19 35.10 9.35
CA MET A 117 0.86 35.51 10.28
C MET A 117 1.53 36.82 9.88
N ARG A 118 1.65 37.09 8.57
CA ARG A 118 2.15 38.37 8.06
C ARG A 118 1.32 39.56 8.55
N SER A 119 0.02 39.39 8.77
CA SER A 119 -0.85 40.45 9.30
C SER A 119 -0.68 40.65 10.82
N TRP A 120 -0.27 39.60 11.54
CA TRP A 120 -0.08 39.62 12.99
C TRP A 120 1.24 40.28 13.39
N TRP A 121 2.28 40.15 12.58
CA TRP A 121 3.62 40.66 12.88
C TRP A 121 3.91 41.90 12.04
N ARG A 122 4.00 43.08 12.69
CA ARG A 122 4.29 44.36 12.02
C ARG A 122 5.81 44.64 11.99
N GLY A 123 6.26 45.39 10.99
CA GLY A 123 7.66 45.84 10.86
C GLY A 123 8.62 44.80 10.26
N ARG A 124 9.93 44.99 10.44
CA ARG A 124 10.99 44.13 9.86
C ARG A 124 10.86 42.65 10.28
N LEU A 125 10.36 42.39 11.48
CA LEU A 125 10.10 41.04 12.00
C LEU A 125 9.00 40.31 11.20
N GLY A 126 7.95 41.01 10.78
CA GLY A 126 6.90 40.44 9.92
C GLY A 126 7.42 40.13 8.51
N GLY A 127 8.28 40.98 7.97
CA GLY A 127 8.95 40.74 6.69
C GLY A 127 9.86 39.51 6.74
N ALA A 128 10.72 39.41 7.76
CA ALA A 128 11.59 38.24 7.94
C ALA A 128 10.79 36.94 8.15
N ALA A 129 9.74 36.97 8.99
CA ALA A 129 8.88 35.81 9.22
C ALA A 129 8.13 35.35 7.96
N SER A 130 7.72 36.29 7.09
CA SER A 130 7.02 35.97 5.83
C SER A 130 7.87 35.16 4.83
N ILE A 131 9.20 35.17 4.99
CA ILE A 131 10.14 34.38 4.19
C ILE A 131 10.61 33.16 4.99
N ALA A 132 10.99 33.36 6.26
CA ALA A 132 11.56 32.30 7.09
C ALA A 132 10.60 31.12 7.33
N LEU A 133 9.30 31.36 7.50
CA LEU A 133 8.31 30.30 7.71
C LEU A 133 8.12 29.38 6.49
N PRO A 134 7.82 29.89 5.28
CA PRO A 134 7.70 29.02 4.11
C PRO A 134 9.03 28.35 3.76
N VAL A 135 10.18 29.04 3.90
CA VAL A 135 11.49 28.43 3.70
C VAL A 135 11.75 27.32 4.72
N GLY A 136 11.39 27.53 5.99
CA GLY A 136 11.49 26.52 7.03
C GLY A 136 10.59 25.32 6.78
N ALA A 137 9.35 25.53 6.33
CA ALA A 137 8.44 24.45 5.96
C ALA A 137 8.95 23.63 4.77
N LEU A 138 9.49 24.30 3.73
CA LEU A 138 10.13 23.63 2.61
C LEU A 138 11.37 22.84 3.03
N ALA A 139 12.21 23.41 3.89
CA ALA A 139 13.39 22.73 4.42
C ALA A 139 13.00 21.51 5.28
N ALA A 140 12.00 21.63 6.15
CA ALA A 140 11.48 20.51 6.94
C ALA A 140 10.91 19.41 6.05
N SER A 141 10.09 19.77 5.06
CA SER A 141 9.54 18.84 4.07
C SER A 141 10.65 18.12 3.29
N ALA A 142 11.69 18.84 2.85
CA ALA A 142 12.81 18.26 2.13
C ALA A 142 13.63 17.31 3.02
N LEU A 143 13.96 17.72 4.25
CA LEU A 143 14.70 16.89 5.20
C LEU A 143 13.95 15.60 5.53
N LEU A 144 12.64 15.68 5.75
CA LEU A 144 11.82 14.50 6.05
C LEU A 144 11.65 13.61 4.80
N SER A 145 11.37 14.18 3.63
CA SER A 145 11.11 13.42 2.41
C SER A 145 12.36 12.75 1.83
N PHE A 146 13.51 13.41 1.88
CA PHE A 146 14.76 12.90 1.29
C PHE A 146 15.72 12.30 2.32
N GLY A 147 15.66 12.74 3.58
CA GLY A 147 16.52 12.21 4.65
C GLY A 147 15.90 11.02 5.38
N ALA A 148 14.72 11.22 5.97
CA ALA A 148 14.08 10.21 6.83
C ALA A 148 13.29 9.16 6.03
N VAL A 149 12.46 9.60 5.09
CA VAL A 149 11.59 8.72 4.28
C VAL A 149 12.34 8.17 3.07
N GLN A 150 13.33 8.91 2.56
CA GLN A 150 14.09 8.55 1.35
C GLN A 150 13.16 8.19 0.18
N SER A 151 12.16 9.03 -0.08
CA SER A 151 11.13 8.81 -1.11
C SER A 151 11.66 8.43 -2.49
N LEU A 152 12.88 8.87 -2.85
CA LEU A 152 13.52 8.53 -4.12
C LEU A 152 14.20 7.15 -4.13
N ALA A 153 14.42 6.52 -2.98
CA ALA A 153 14.97 5.17 -2.90
C ALA A 153 14.06 4.14 -3.59
N GLU A 154 12.74 4.38 -3.59
CA GLU A 154 11.75 3.56 -4.30
C GLU A 154 11.98 3.52 -5.82
N LEU A 155 12.63 4.53 -6.41
CA LEU A 155 13.01 4.47 -7.83
C LEU A 155 14.00 3.34 -8.11
N GLY A 156 14.76 2.90 -7.10
CA GLY A 156 15.64 1.75 -7.19
C GLY A 156 14.92 0.40 -7.24
N ASN A 157 13.62 0.36 -6.92
CA ASN A 157 12.80 -0.86 -6.96
C ASN A 157 12.17 -1.10 -8.34
N TYR A 158 12.39 -0.21 -9.31
CA TYR A 158 11.94 -0.43 -10.68
C TYR A 158 12.74 -1.57 -11.32
N VAL A 159 12.01 -2.48 -11.95
CA VAL A 159 12.63 -3.57 -12.72
C VAL A 159 13.25 -3.04 -14.01
N SER A 160 14.35 -3.66 -14.44
CA SER A 160 14.99 -3.30 -15.71
C SER A 160 14.15 -3.71 -16.91
N ASP A 161 14.36 -3.09 -18.07
CA ASP A 161 13.69 -3.48 -19.33
C ASP A 161 13.89 -4.96 -19.66
N GLY A 162 15.08 -5.50 -19.35
CA GLY A 162 15.38 -6.93 -19.53
C GLY A 162 14.55 -7.82 -18.62
N THR A 163 14.40 -7.44 -17.34
CA THR A 163 13.54 -8.14 -16.38
C THR A 163 12.07 -8.04 -16.77
N ALA A 164 11.61 -6.87 -17.19
CA ALA A 164 10.25 -6.67 -17.68
C ALA A 164 9.95 -7.55 -18.90
N ALA A 165 10.88 -7.65 -19.85
CA ALA A 165 10.75 -8.53 -21.02
C ALA A 165 10.76 -10.03 -20.63
N GLN A 166 11.53 -10.42 -19.61
CA GLN A 166 11.50 -11.79 -19.06
C GLN A 166 10.16 -12.12 -18.42
N ILE A 167 9.64 -11.21 -17.58
CA ILE A 167 8.32 -11.33 -16.96
C ILE A 167 7.25 -11.48 -18.05
N GLN A 168 7.17 -10.53 -18.97
CA GLN A 168 6.18 -10.54 -20.05
C GLN A 168 6.28 -11.82 -20.89
N GLY A 169 7.50 -12.23 -21.24
CA GLY A 169 7.73 -13.45 -22.01
C GLY A 169 7.38 -14.74 -21.26
N CYS A 170 7.18 -14.72 -19.94
CA CYS A 170 6.57 -15.83 -19.20
C CYS A 170 5.05 -15.70 -19.11
N LEU A 171 4.52 -14.47 -18.96
CA LEU A 171 3.08 -14.23 -18.96
C LEU A 171 2.42 -14.59 -20.30
N ASP A 172 3.12 -14.41 -21.42
CA ASP A 172 2.63 -14.74 -22.77
C ASP A 172 2.38 -16.24 -22.99
N VAL A 173 2.90 -17.11 -22.11
CA VAL A 173 2.63 -18.56 -22.15
C VAL A 173 1.22 -18.88 -21.65
N ILE A 174 0.58 -17.96 -20.91
CA ILE A 174 -0.73 -18.16 -20.29
C ILE A 174 -1.83 -17.84 -21.33
N PRO A 175 -2.65 -18.82 -21.76
CA PRO A 175 -3.73 -18.58 -22.70
C PRO A 175 -4.72 -17.52 -22.20
N ALA A 176 -5.29 -16.73 -23.12
CA ALA A 176 -6.21 -15.64 -22.78
C ALA A 176 -7.48 -16.08 -22.05
N GLY A 177 -7.93 -17.33 -22.24
CA GLY A 177 -9.12 -17.88 -21.58
C GLY A 177 -8.84 -18.66 -20.29
N ALA A 178 -7.58 -18.82 -19.88
CA ALA A 178 -7.23 -19.63 -18.72
C ALA A 178 -7.41 -18.87 -17.41
N SER A 179 -7.77 -19.58 -16.33
CA SER A 179 -7.80 -18.99 -15.00
C SER A 179 -6.38 -18.82 -14.45
N VAL A 180 -6.10 -17.67 -13.82
CA VAL A 180 -4.76 -17.35 -13.32
C VAL A 180 -4.77 -16.74 -11.93
N ALA A 181 -3.88 -17.24 -11.09
CA ALA A 181 -3.53 -16.64 -9.81
C ALA A 181 -2.15 -15.99 -9.93
N ALA A 182 -1.99 -14.72 -9.57
CA ALA A 182 -0.73 -14.02 -9.77
C ALA A 182 -0.28 -13.17 -8.57
N THR A 183 1.02 -12.87 -8.46
CA THR A 183 1.50 -11.86 -7.50
C THR A 183 0.95 -10.47 -7.86
N ASP A 184 0.77 -9.61 -6.85
CA ASP A 184 0.06 -8.32 -6.98
C ASP A 184 0.50 -7.47 -8.19
N ALA A 185 1.82 -7.32 -8.39
CA ALA A 185 2.37 -6.56 -9.51
C ALA A 185 2.03 -7.15 -10.90
N LEU A 186 1.76 -8.45 -10.99
CA LEU A 186 1.42 -9.14 -12.24
C LEU A 186 -0.10 -9.11 -12.52
N VAL A 187 -0.94 -8.95 -11.50
CA VAL A 187 -2.41 -9.00 -11.66
C VAL A 187 -2.92 -7.98 -12.69
N PRO A 188 -2.50 -6.70 -12.68
CA PRO A 188 -2.95 -5.73 -13.69
C PRO A 188 -2.62 -6.12 -15.13
N HIS A 189 -1.50 -6.81 -15.35
CA HIS A 189 -1.04 -7.27 -16.68
C HIS A 189 -1.87 -8.43 -17.23
N LEU A 190 -2.68 -9.07 -16.38
CA LEU A 190 -3.50 -10.23 -16.72
C LEU A 190 -5.01 -9.93 -16.54
N SER A 191 -5.36 -8.66 -16.31
CA SER A 191 -6.72 -8.19 -15.95
C SER A 191 -7.75 -8.30 -17.07
N ASP A 192 -7.31 -8.64 -18.29
CA ASP A 192 -8.17 -8.95 -19.44
C ASP A 192 -8.87 -10.32 -19.33
N ARG A 193 -8.50 -11.14 -18.32
CA ARG A 193 -9.06 -12.48 -18.08
C ARG A 193 -10.32 -12.44 -17.22
N SER A 194 -11.23 -13.37 -17.48
CA SER A 194 -12.47 -13.52 -16.70
C SER A 194 -12.24 -14.08 -15.29
N HIS A 195 -11.19 -14.89 -15.11
CA HIS A 195 -10.83 -15.52 -13.84
C HIS A 195 -9.40 -15.18 -13.47
N ILE A 196 -9.25 -14.10 -12.71
CA ILE A 196 -7.97 -13.63 -12.21
C ILE A 196 -8.02 -13.38 -10.71
N TYR A 197 -7.00 -13.84 -10.00
CA TYR A 197 -6.91 -13.74 -8.55
C TYR A 197 -5.52 -13.31 -8.11
N GLU A 198 -5.45 -12.65 -6.96
CA GLU A 198 -4.19 -12.55 -6.23
C GLU A 198 -3.82 -13.93 -5.68
N VAL A 199 -2.58 -14.34 -5.86
CA VAL A 199 -2.10 -15.69 -5.52
C VAL A 199 -2.21 -16.03 -4.03
N THR A 200 -2.22 -15.01 -3.17
CA THR A 200 -2.42 -15.15 -1.72
C THR A 200 -3.88 -15.36 -1.33
N THR A 201 -4.83 -15.02 -2.21
CA THR A 201 -6.28 -15.10 -1.98
C THR A 201 -6.87 -16.39 -2.54
N ASN A 202 -6.49 -16.77 -3.77
CA ASN A 202 -6.89 -18.02 -4.38
C ASN A 202 -5.80 -18.51 -5.35
N SER A 203 -5.25 -19.69 -5.10
CA SER A 203 -4.24 -20.34 -5.93
C SER A 203 -4.77 -21.60 -6.66
N ASP A 204 -6.06 -21.91 -6.55
CA ASP A 204 -6.70 -23.04 -7.24
C ASP A 204 -7.14 -22.62 -8.65
N THR A 205 -6.18 -22.43 -9.54
CA THR A 205 -6.37 -21.93 -10.92
C THR A 205 -5.68 -22.85 -11.94
N ASP A 206 -5.87 -22.62 -13.24
CA ASP A 206 -5.15 -23.39 -14.27
C ASP A 206 -3.67 -23.01 -14.29
N TYR A 207 -3.39 -21.73 -14.05
CA TYR A 207 -2.04 -21.17 -14.00
C TYR A 207 -1.77 -20.39 -12.72
N ILE A 208 -0.52 -20.43 -12.25
CA ILE A 208 -0.03 -19.62 -11.13
C ILE A 208 1.20 -18.84 -11.61
N ALA A 209 1.15 -17.51 -11.62
CA ALA A 209 2.24 -16.64 -12.05
C ALA A 209 2.85 -15.90 -10.85
N ILE A 210 4.08 -16.21 -10.49
CA ILE A 210 4.77 -15.60 -9.35
C ILE A 210 6.02 -14.89 -9.86
N ASP A 211 6.10 -13.60 -9.57
CA ASP A 211 7.33 -12.81 -9.67
C ASP A 211 7.71 -12.25 -8.30
N VAL A 212 8.97 -12.43 -7.93
CA VAL A 212 9.53 -11.92 -6.66
C VAL A 212 10.55 -10.80 -6.86
N SER A 213 10.80 -10.39 -8.12
CA SER A 213 11.67 -9.25 -8.43
C SER A 213 10.99 -7.92 -8.13
N THR A 214 9.66 -7.84 -8.26
CA THR A 214 8.86 -6.62 -8.03
C THR A 214 8.50 -6.38 -6.56
N LEU A 215 8.88 -7.28 -5.64
CA LEU A 215 8.45 -7.25 -4.24
C LEU A 215 9.49 -6.61 -3.30
N GLY A 216 10.58 -6.07 -3.84
CA GLY A 216 11.67 -5.45 -3.09
C GLY A 216 12.56 -6.45 -2.32
N THR A 217 13.50 -5.92 -1.53
CA THR A 217 14.51 -6.71 -0.81
C THR A 217 13.98 -7.42 0.44
N PHE A 218 12.99 -6.82 1.10
CA PHE A 218 12.36 -7.38 2.30
C PHE A 218 10.86 -7.51 2.07
N ASN A 219 10.42 -8.74 1.81
CA ASN A 219 9.03 -9.01 1.52
C ASN A 219 8.43 -9.97 2.57
N PRO A 220 7.46 -9.52 3.39
CA PRO A 220 6.86 -10.35 4.43
C PRO A 220 6.08 -11.55 3.86
N VAL A 221 5.71 -11.55 2.57
CA VAL A 221 5.00 -12.67 1.95
C VAL A 221 5.91 -13.70 1.29
N ASP A 222 7.24 -13.53 1.33
CA ASP A 222 8.18 -14.49 0.71
C ASP A 222 7.96 -15.92 1.22
N THR A 223 7.75 -16.09 2.53
CA THR A 223 7.48 -17.40 3.15
C THR A 223 6.19 -18.02 2.63
N GLN A 224 5.14 -17.22 2.46
CA GLN A 224 3.87 -17.65 1.90
C GLN A 224 4.00 -18.02 0.42
N LEU A 225 4.68 -17.20 -0.39
CA LEU A 225 4.91 -17.47 -1.81
C LEU A 225 5.73 -18.75 -2.04
N ARG A 226 6.75 -19.00 -1.20
CA ARG A 226 7.50 -20.27 -1.23
C ARG A 226 6.61 -21.46 -0.93
N ALA A 227 5.76 -21.35 0.09
CA ALA A 227 4.81 -22.40 0.45
C ALA A 227 3.83 -22.66 -0.71
N ILE A 228 3.36 -21.62 -1.39
CA ILE A 228 2.49 -21.74 -2.57
C ILE A 228 3.21 -22.48 -3.71
N ILE A 229 4.44 -22.10 -4.08
CA ILE A 229 5.17 -22.80 -5.14
C ILE A 229 5.41 -24.28 -4.77
N ASN A 230 5.91 -24.55 -3.56
CA ASN A 230 6.20 -25.92 -3.12
C ASN A 230 4.95 -26.80 -3.08
N SER A 231 3.84 -26.27 -2.55
CA SER A 231 2.56 -27.00 -2.49
C SER A 231 1.94 -27.19 -3.87
N SER A 232 2.08 -26.23 -4.78
CA SER A 232 1.57 -26.35 -6.15
C SER A 232 2.34 -27.41 -6.93
N LEU A 233 3.68 -27.38 -6.87
CA LEU A 233 4.54 -28.39 -7.51
C LEU A 233 4.28 -29.80 -6.94
N GLY A 234 4.10 -29.93 -5.63
CA GLY A 234 3.71 -31.19 -5.00
C GLY A 234 2.26 -31.61 -5.27
N GLY A 235 1.40 -30.66 -5.64
CA GLY A 235 -0.03 -30.80 -5.86
C GLY A 235 -0.45 -31.02 -7.32
N GLY A 236 0.51 -31.33 -8.19
CA GLY A 236 0.25 -31.65 -9.60
C GLY A 236 0.36 -30.47 -10.57
N TYR A 237 0.95 -29.34 -10.15
CA TYR A 237 1.39 -28.32 -11.10
C TYR A 237 2.80 -28.62 -11.61
N GLY A 238 3.05 -28.34 -12.88
CA GLY A 238 4.38 -28.30 -13.46
C GLY A 238 4.80 -26.86 -13.81
N VAL A 239 6.05 -26.67 -14.18
CA VAL A 239 6.55 -25.35 -14.63
C VAL A 239 6.26 -25.18 -16.13
N ALA A 240 5.52 -24.14 -16.48
CA ALA A 240 5.26 -23.72 -17.86
C ALA A 240 6.33 -22.75 -18.37
N CYS A 241 6.78 -21.82 -17.52
CA CYS A 241 7.87 -20.90 -17.81
C CYS A 241 8.63 -20.55 -16.53
N SER A 242 9.94 -20.38 -16.63
CA SER A 242 10.73 -19.77 -15.56
C SER A 242 11.89 -18.98 -16.15
N LYS A 243 11.98 -17.70 -15.80
CA LYS A 243 13.03 -16.77 -16.26
C LYS A 243 13.37 -15.83 -15.11
N GLY A 244 14.65 -15.75 -14.73
CA GLY A 244 15.08 -14.91 -13.61
C GLY A 244 14.31 -15.24 -12.34
N LEU A 245 13.60 -14.26 -11.78
CA LEU A 245 12.78 -14.41 -10.57
C LEU A 245 11.27 -14.52 -10.85
N THR A 246 10.92 -14.88 -12.08
CA THR A 246 9.54 -15.15 -12.50
C THR A 246 9.35 -16.63 -12.77
N ALA A 247 8.25 -17.19 -12.28
CA ALA A 247 7.80 -18.54 -12.60
C ALA A 247 6.30 -18.55 -12.91
N VAL A 248 5.94 -19.27 -13.97
CA VAL A 248 4.55 -19.60 -14.31
C VAL A 248 4.40 -21.10 -14.19
N LEU A 249 3.52 -21.52 -13.29
CA LEU A 249 3.12 -22.90 -13.07
C LEU A 249 1.81 -23.18 -13.80
N ILE A 250 1.61 -24.42 -14.21
CA ILE A 250 0.42 -24.90 -14.92
C ILE A 250 -0.05 -26.22 -14.30
N ARG A 251 -1.37 -26.39 -14.15
CA ARG A 251 -1.95 -27.62 -13.64
C ARG A 251 -1.72 -28.78 -14.62
N GLY A 252 -1.22 -29.89 -14.11
CA GLY A 252 -0.97 -31.14 -14.85
C GLY A 252 0.33 -31.14 -15.66
N SER A 253 0.41 -30.33 -16.72
CA SER A 253 1.44 -30.47 -17.76
C SER A 253 2.46 -29.33 -17.75
N GLY A 254 3.55 -29.47 -17.00
CA GLY A 254 4.73 -28.61 -17.12
C GLY A 254 6.02 -29.43 -17.14
N SER A 255 6.90 -29.13 -18.09
CA SER A 255 8.16 -29.84 -18.31
C SER A 255 9.40 -28.96 -18.15
N ALA A 256 9.21 -27.66 -17.94
CA ALA A 256 10.33 -26.76 -17.69
C ALA A 256 10.90 -26.99 -16.29
N GLN A 257 12.15 -26.56 -16.09
CA GLN A 257 12.73 -26.44 -14.76
C GLN A 257 12.65 -24.98 -14.31
N LEU A 258 12.64 -24.77 -13.00
CA LEU A 258 12.79 -23.44 -12.44
C LEU A 258 14.18 -22.91 -12.77
N SER A 259 14.29 -21.62 -13.06
CA SER A 259 15.57 -20.93 -13.23
C SER A 259 16.44 -21.06 -11.97
N ASP A 260 17.74 -20.96 -12.12
CA ASP A 260 18.68 -21.02 -11.00
C ASP A 260 18.37 -19.95 -9.94
N GLN A 261 18.04 -18.72 -10.37
CA GLN A 261 17.66 -17.65 -9.44
C GLN A 261 16.39 -17.97 -8.65
N MET A 262 15.38 -18.58 -9.29
CA MET A 262 14.15 -18.99 -8.63
C MET A 262 14.39 -20.17 -7.68
N GLN A 263 15.28 -21.11 -8.03
CA GLN A 263 15.68 -22.21 -7.14
C GLN A 263 16.44 -21.69 -5.91
N HIS A 264 17.38 -20.75 -6.09
CA HIS A 264 18.07 -20.08 -5.00
C HIS A 264 17.12 -19.31 -4.09
N TRP A 265 16.19 -18.56 -4.70
CA TRP A 265 15.14 -17.91 -3.95
C TRP A 265 14.39 -18.97 -3.16
N LEU A 266 13.77 -19.99 -3.77
CA LEU A 266 13.02 -21.05 -3.08
C LEU A 266 13.78 -21.74 -1.94
N GLY A 267 15.08 -22.00 -2.13
CA GLY A 267 15.96 -22.62 -1.14
C GLY A 267 16.34 -21.71 0.04
N ALA A 268 15.85 -20.46 0.05
CA ALA A 268 16.12 -19.45 1.07
C ALA A 268 17.61 -19.07 1.17
N THR A 269 18.37 -19.25 0.08
CA THR A 269 19.77 -18.82 0.02
C THR A 269 19.90 -17.30 -0.19
N CYS A 270 18.80 -16.65 -0.60
CA CYS A 270 18.67 -15.21 -0.81
C CYS A 270 17.19 -14.78 -0.66
N LEU A 271 16.94 -13.48 -0.62
CA LEU A 271 15.61 -12.87 -0.37
C LEU A 271 15.21 -11.95 -1.52
N GLY A 272 13.92 -11.98 -1.89
CA GLY A 272 13.31 -11.11 -2.90
C GLY A 272 14.17 -10.88 -4.15
N SER A 273 14.31 -9.61 -4.52
CA SER A 273 15.08 -9.18 -5.69
C SER A 273 16.59 -9.40 -5.56
N ALA A 274 17.13 -9.60 -4.36
CA ALA A 274 18.57 -9.84 -4.16
C ALA A 274 19.05 -11.15 -4.82
N CYS A 275 18.13 -12.10 -5.06
CA CYS A 275 18.41 -13.32 -5.81
C CYS A 275 18.70 -13.09 -7.30
N GLY A 276 18.30 -11.93 -7.85
CA GLY A 276 18.53 -11.60 -9.27
C GLY A 276 19.98 -11.22 -9.58
N ALA A 277 20.78 -10.91 -8.55
CA ALA A 277 22.21 -10.57 -8.68
C ALA A 277 23.14 -11.77 -8.47
N LEU A 278 22.60 -12.96 -8.18
CA LEU A 278 23.39 -14.18 -8.08
C LEU A 278 23.80 -14.66 -9.48
N PRO A 279 25.06 -15.11 -9.64
CA PRO A 279 25.61 -15.57 -10.91
C PRO A 279 24.91 -16.83 -11.44
#